data_AF-A0A381Z4G4-F1
#
_entry.id   AF-A0A381Z4G4-F1
#
_cell.length_a   1.000
_cell.length_b   1.000
_cell.length_c   1.000
_cell.angle_alpha   90.00
_cell.angle_beta   90.00
_cell.angle_gamma   90.00
#
_symmetry.space_group_name_H-M   'P 1'
#
loop_
_entity.id
_entity.type
_entity.pdbx_description
1 polymer ?
#
loop_
_entity_poly.entity_id
_entity_poly.type
_entity_poly.pdbx_seq_one_letter_code
_entity_poly.pdbx_strand_id
1 'polypeptide(L)'
;MELGPLLVEGLLAVGGRAIVETDGWYVTYVEFPGDVDIFIQRATGILQAISGTEILEFRTRRLAHEDWAETWKRGLAARFITERILVRPSWIAAPTNTAQV
;
A
#
# COMPACT_ATOMS: atom_id res chain seq x y z
N MET A 1 -17.67 -21.10 -9.10
CA MET A 1 -17.75 -19.69 -8.68
C MET A 1 -16.33 -19.28 -8.35
N GLU A 2 -15.81 -18.21 -8.94
CA GLU A 2 -14.45 -17.75 -8.64
C GLU A 2 -14.44 -17.06 -7.27
N LEU A 3 -13.52 -17.46 -6.40
CA LEU A 3 -13.42 -16.91 -5.04
C LEU A 3 -12.90 -15.47 -5.02
N GLY A 4 -12.12 -15.06 -6.03
CA GLY A 4 -11.48 -13.74 -6.10
C GLY A 4 -12.45 -12.57 -5.93
N PRO A 5 -13.50 -12.44 -6.75
CA PRO A 5 -14.49 -11.36 -6.62
C PRO A 5 -15.16 -11.28 -5.25
N LEU A 6 -15.49 -12.44 -4.65
CA LEU A 6 -16.13 -12.49 -3.33
C LEU A 6 -15.17 -12.07 -2.21
N LEU A 7 -13.89 -12.45 -2.32
CA LEU A 7 -12.86 -12.00 -1.38
C LEU A 7 -12.64 -10.49 -1.50
N VAL A 8 -12.68 -9.94 -2.73
CA VAL A 8 -12.60 -8.50 -2.95
C VAL A 8 -13.75 -7.78 -2.27
N GLU A 9 -14.99 -8.21 -2.50
CA GLU A 9 -16.17 -7.63 -1.85
C GLU A 9 -16.08 -7.71 -0.33
N GLY A 10 -15.66 -8.86 0.21
CA GLY A 10 -15.51 -9.05 1.65
C GLY A 10 -14.42 -8.16 2.25
N LEU A 11 -13.27 -8.00 1.60
CA LEU A 11 -12.19 -7.13 2.08
C LEU A 11 -12.59 -5.64 2.05
N LEU A 12 -13.38 -5.22 1.06
CA LEU A 12 -13.99 -3.89 1.06
C LEU A 12 -14.98 -3.72 2.21
N ALA A 13 -15.82 -4.73 2.47
CA ALA A 13 -16.79 -4.70 3.57
C ALA A 13 -16.13 -4.64 4.97
N VAL A 14 -14.92 -5.19 5.12
CA VAL A 14 -14.11 -5.10 6.34
C VAL A 14 -13.51 -3.70 6.56
N GLY A 15 -13.62 -2.79 5.58
CA GLY A 15 -13.13 -1.41 5.65
C GLY A 15 -11.86 -1.16 4.84
N GLY A 16 -11.46 -2.14 4.01
CA GLY A 16 -10.38 -1.96 3.04
C GLY A 16 -10.71 -0.87 2.03
N ARG A 17 -9.73 -0.02 1.70
CA ARG A 17 -9.87 1.04 0.67
C ARG A 17 -9.22 0.68 -0.67
N ALA A 18 -8.37 -0.33 -0.65
CA ALA A 18 -7.66 -0.85 -1.81
C ALA A 18 -7.31 -2.32 -1.54
N ILE A 19 -7.19 -3.10 -2.61
CA ILE A 19 -6.82 -4.50 -2.53
C ILE A 19 -5.68 -4.75 -3.51
N VAL A 20 -4.68 -5.51 -3.06
CA VAL A 20 -3.58 -5.98 -3.88
C VAL A 20 -3.63 -7.50 -3.90
N GLU A 21 -3.62 -8.06 -5.10
CA GLU A 21 -3.43 -9.49 -5.31
C GLU A 21 -1.94 -9.76 -5.49
N THR A 22 -1.35 -10.59 -4.62
CA THR A 22 0.08 -10.96 -4.69
C THR A 22 0.28 -12.36 -4.14
N ASP A 23 1.03 -13.20 -4.87
CA ASP A 23 1.39 -14.55 -4.44
C ASP A 23 0.19 -15.42 -3.96
N GLY A 24 -0.97 -15.26 -4.60
CA GLY A 24 -2.21 -15.95 -4.23
C GLY A 24 -2.94 -15.38 -3.02
N TRP A 25 -2.49 -14.25 -2.47
CA TRP A 25 -3.13 -13.51 -1.39
C TRP A 25 -3.89 -12.29 -1.89
N TYR A 26 -5.04 -12.04 -1.27
CA TYR A 26 -5.73 -10.75 -1.37
C TYR A 26 -5.44 -9.94 -0.10
N VAL A 27 -4.71 -8.84 -0.26
CA VAL A 27 -4.23 -8.02 0.86
C VAL A 27 -4.94 -6.68 0.84
N THR A 28 -5.45 -6.26 1.99
CA THR A 28 -5.97 -4.90 2.20
C THR A 28 -5.35 -4.25 3.43
N TYR A 29 -5.50 -2.94 3.52
CA TYR A 29 -5.05 -2.12 4.64
C TYR A 29 -6.24 -1.38 5.22
N VAL A 30 -6.34 -1.40 6.55
CA VAL A 30 -7.41 -0.76 7.31
C VAL A 30 -6.82 0.24 8.31
N GLU A 31 -7.62 1.21 8.72
CA GLU A 31 -7.28 2.04 9.87
C GLU A 31 -7.15 1.19 11.13
N PHE A 32 -6.29 1.58 12.07
CA PHE A 32 -6.04 0.78 13.26
C PHE A 32 -7.33 0.64 14.09
N PRO A 33 -7.84 -0.58 14.32
CA PRO A 33 -9.19 -0.79 14.86
C PRO A 33 -9.27 -0.63 16.38
N GLY A 34 -8.16 -0.32 17.07
CA GLY A 34 -8.08 -0.32 18.53
C GLY A 34 -7.91 -1.72 19.08
N ASP A 35 -8.99 -2.52 19.07
CA ASP A 35 -8.99 -3.93 19.48
C ASP A 35 -8.83 -4.84 18.26
N VAL A 36 -7.65 -5.45 18.15
CA VAL A 36 -7.28 -6.28 17.00
C VAL A 36 -8.00 -7.63 17.01
N ASP A 37 -8.23 -8.23 18.17
CA ASP A 37 -8.85 -9.56 18.26
C ASP A 37 -10.33 -9.49 17.91
N ILE A 38 -11.03 -8.47 18.41
CA ILE A 38 -12.43 -8.20 18.03
C ILE A 38 -12.54 -7.92 16.53
N PHE A 39 -11.59 -7.16 15.97
CA PHE A 39 -11.55 -6.89 14.54
C PHE A 39 -11.37 -8.17 13.73
N ILE A 40 -10.41 -9.04 14.08
CA ILE A 40 -10.17 -10.32 13.40
C ILE A 40 -11.42 -11.19 13.41
N GLN A 41 -12.08 -11.33 14.56
CA GLN A 41 -13.30 -12.14 14.67
C GLN A 41 -14.41 -11.63 13.74
N ARG A 42 -14.63 -10.31 13.70
CA ARG A 42 -15.63 -9.69 12.82
C ARG A 42 -15.26 -9.83 11.35
N ALA A 43 -14.00 -9.58 11.00
CA ALA A 43 -13.51 -9.69 9.63
C ALA A 43 -13.66 -11.11 9.08
N THR A 44 -13.27 -12.11 9.86
CA THR A 44 -13.45 -13.53 9.50
C THR A 44 -14.93 -13.85 9.27
N GLY A 45 -15.83 -13.41 10.16
CA GLY A 45 -17.27 -13.64 10.00
C GLY A 45 -17.85 -13.00 8.73
N ILE A 46 -17.45 -11.77 8.41
CA ILE A 46 -17.87 -11.07 7.19
C ILE A 46 -17.39 -11.81 5.94
N LEU A 47 -16.10 -12.17 5.90
CA LEU A 47 -15.49 -12.83 4.76
C LEU A 47 -16.08 -14.24 4.54
N GLN A 48 -16.37 -14.99 5.60
CA GLN A 48 -17.02 -16.31 5.50
C GLN A 48 -18.46 -16.18 4.98
N ALA A 49 -19.21 -15.19 5.50
CA ALA A 49 -20.59 -14.97 5.08
C ALA A 49 -20.71 -14.58 3.59
N ILE A 50 -19.79 -13.77 3.08
CA ILE A 50 -19.80 -13.31 1.68
C ILE A 50 -19.26 -14.39 0.75
N SER A 51 -18.15 -15.03 1.11
CA SER A 51 -17.52 -16.04 0.24
C SER A 51 -18.28 -17.37 0.20
N GLY A 52 -19.15 -17.63 1.18
CA GLY A 52 -19.88 -18.89 1.31
C GLY A 52 -18.95 -20.10 1.54
N THR A 53 -17.70 -19.87 1.91
CA THR A 53 -16.68 -20.89 2.15
C THR A 53 -15.98 -20.65 3.48
N GLU A 54 -15.43 -21.72 4.04
CA GLU A 54 -14.53 -21.60 5.18
C GLU A 54 -13.21 -21.01 4.68
N ILE A 55 -12.85 -19.84 5.18
CA ILE A 55 -11.57 -19.20 4.84
C ILE A 55 -10.45 -20.05 5.41
N LEU A 56 -9.67 -20.66 4.51
CA LEU A 56 -8.58 -21.58 4.87
C LEU A 56 -7.44 -20.87 5.61
N GLU A 57 -7.19 -19.60 5.30
CA GLU A 57 -6.14 -18.84 5.95
C GLU A 57 -6.41 -17.32 5.96
N PHE A 58 -6.33 -16.72 7.15
CA PHE A 58 -6.45 -15.28 7.36
C PHE A 58 -5.29 -14.80 8.23
N ARG A 59 -4.54 -13.80 7.75
CA ARG A 59 -3.37 -13.26 8.44
C ARG A 59 -3.50 -11.77 8.63
N THR A 60 -3.10 -11.29 9.80
CA THR A 60 -3.02 -9.87 10.10
C THR A 60 -1.65 -9.52 10.63
N ARG A 61 -1.17 -8.32 10.29
CA ARG A 61 0.05 -7.76 10.86
C ARG A 61 -0.16 -6.29 11.11
N ARG A 62 0.29 -5.81 12.27
CA ARG A 62 0.38 -4.38 12.54
C ARG A 62 1.55 -3.80 11.76
N LEU A 63 1.29 -2.69 11.07
CA LEU A 63 2.31 -1.94 10.35
C LEU A 63 2.59 -0.62 11.06
N ALA A 64 3.83 -0.15 10.94
CA ALA A 64 4.15 1.22 11.27
C ALA A 64 3.47 2.13 10.23
N HIS A 65 3.05 3.32 10.66
CA HIS A 65 2.68 4.35 9.70
C HIS A 65 3.96 4.87 9.05
N GLU A 66 4.08 4.68 7.74
CA GLU A 66 5.19 5.18 6.94
C GLU A 66 4.70 6.25 5.99
N ASP A 67 5.42 7.38 5.95
CA ASP A 67 5.27 8.34 4.88
C ASP A 67 5.98 7.80 3.63
N TRP A 68 5.22 7.05 2.84
CA TRP A 68 5.69 6.46 1.59
C TRP A 68 6.09 7.52 0.57
N ALA A 69 5.46 8.70 0.60
CA ALA A 69 5.81 9.78 -0.33
C ALA A 69 7.21 10.33 -0.01
N GLU A 70 7.50 10.60 1.27
CA GLU A 70 8.84 11.03 1.69
C GLU A 70 9.88 9.94 1.50
N THR A 71 9.53 8.69 1.78
CA THR A 71 10.44 7.56 1.56
C THR A 71 10.80 7.40 0.09
N TRP A 72 9.81 7.53 -0.81
CA TRP A 72 10.03 7.48 -2.25
C TRP A 72 10.87 8.67 -2.75
N LYS A 73 10.58 9.89 -2.29
CA LYS A 73 11.34 11.11 -2.67
C LYS A 73 12.83 10.99 -2.32
N ARG A 74 13.19 10.38 -1.18
CA ARG A 74 14.59 10.16 -0.77
C ARG A 74 15.37 9.26 -1.74
N GLY A 75 14.69 8.37 -2.46
CA GLY A 75 15.32 7.50 -3.46
C GLY A 75 15.59 8.18 -4.80
N LEU A 76 15.11 9.42 -5.01
CA LEU A 76 15.23 10.14 -6.27
C LEU A 76 16.24 11.28 -6.17
N ALA A 77 17.26 11.22 -7.02
CA ALA A 77 18.30 12.23 -7.10
C ALA A 77 18.28 12.96 -8.44
N ALA A 78 18.80 14.18 -8.45
CA ALA A 78 19.11 14.86 -9.70
C ALA A 78 20.22 14.11 -10.44
N ARG A 79 20.06 13.92 -11.74
CA ARG A 79 21.02 13.18 -12.57
C ARG A 79 21.17 13.84 -13.93
N PHE A 80 22.42 13.98 -14.37
CA PHE A 80 22.73 14.30 -15.75
C PHE A 80 22.44 13.09 -16.64
N ILE A 81 21.57 13.29 -17.64
CA ILE A 81 21.29 12.28 -18.67
C ILE A 81 22.15 12.51 -19.93
N THR A 82 22.73 13.70 -20.05
CA THR A 82 23.77 14.08 -21.00
C THR A 82 24.73 15.07 -20.33
N GLU A 83 25.80 15.47 -21.01
CA GLU A 83 26.75 16.49 -20.50
C GLU A 83 26.10 17.86 -20.21
N ARG A 84 24.91 18.14 -20.79
CA ARG A 84 24.24 19.44 -20.69
C ARG A 84 22.82 19.39 -20.14
N ILE A 85 22.24 18.19 -19.99
CA ILE A 85 20.84 18.03 -19.56
C ILE A 85 20.80 17.37 -18.18
N LEU A 86 20.38 18.15 -17.20
CA LEU A 86 20.09 17.73 -15.83
C LEU A 86 18.60 17.44 -15.69
N VAL A 87 18.22 16.22 -15.33
CA VAL A 87 16.88 15.89 -14.87
C VAL A 87 16.89 15.92 -13.34
N ARG A 88 16.02 16.73 -12.75
CA ARG A 88 15.86 16.82 -11.30
C ARG A 88 14.39 16.67 -10.91
N PRO A 89 14.11 16.01 -9.78
CA PRO A 89 12.81 16.14 -9.15
C PRO A 89 12.50 17.59 -8.80
N SER A 90 11.22 17.98 -8.89
CA SER A 90 10.78 19.37 -8.68
C SER A 90 11.07 19.91 -7.27
N TRP A 91 11.24 19.01 -6.29
CA TRP A 91 11.55 19.33 -4.89
C TRP A 91 13.05 19.50 -4.60
N ILE A 92 13.96 19.23 -5.55
CA ILE A 92 15.41 19.47 -5.38
C ILE A 92 15.76 20.81 -5.99
N ALA A 93 16.43 21.71 -5.25
CA ALA A 93 16.86 23.00 -5.78
C ALA A 93 17.76 22.84 -7.02
N ALA A 94 17.59 23.73 -8.01
CA ALA A 94 18.53 23.77 -9.12
C ALA A 94 19.92 24.18 -8.58
N PRO A 95 21.02 23.59 -9.07
CA PRO A 95 22.33 24.09 -8.74
C PRO A 95 22.43 25.56 -9.15
N THR A 96 22.84 26.42 -8.24
CA THR A 96 23.11 27.82 -8.54
C THR A 96 24.23 27.87 -9.57
N ASN A 97 23.98 28.48 -10.72
CA ASN A 97 25.01 28.69 -11.73
C ASN A 97 26.06 29.65 -11.14
N THR A 98 27.09 29.09 -10.52
CA THR A 98 28.22 29.85 -9.99
C THR A 98 29.27 29.91 -11.08
N ALA A 99 28.91 30.52 -12.21
CA ALA A 99 29.88 30.93 -13.20
C ALA A 99 30.63 32.14 -12.64
N GLN A 100 31.67 31.87 -11.85
CA GLN A 100 32.84 32.73 -11.77
C GLN A 100 33.74 32.35 -12.96
N VAL A 101 33.86 33.24 -13.95
CA VAL A 101 35.06 33.95 -14.45
C VAL A 101 34.64 34.66 -15.74
#